data_AF-A0A0Q2Y251-F1
#
_entry.id   AF-A0A0Q2Y251-F1
#
_cell.length_a   1.000
_cell.length_b   1.000
_cell.length_c   1.000
_cell.angle_alpha   90.00
_cell.angle_beta   90.00
_cell.angle_gamma   90.00
#
_symmetry.space_group_name_H-M   'P 1'
#
loop_
_entity.id
_entity.type
_entity.pdbx_description
1 polymer ?
#
loop_
_entity_poly.entity_id
_entity_poly.type
_entity_poly.pdbx_seq_one_letter_code
_entity_poly.pdbx_strand_id
1 'polypeptide(L)'
;METDMIIKTNLTALAAVIALTGGANAHATLEQDTALIGATTKITLRVPHGCNGEATNAVRIEIPDGFYAVKPMPKAGWTLTTQTGPYAEPYDNHGREMTEGVRAVIWSGGDLADDHYDEFTIRGSVGPKMSAGQAMFFPAVQTCANGTADWTDTSGSRDVPNPAPSLELIAGAADLGHGHASTDMTATTLGDLEIAAPFARATLPNQPVAGGFMTITNTGQADDVLIGAASSVAGRMEIHEMAMDGDVMRMRALDDGLRIPSGETVTLQPGGFHIMFMDLAGPLVAGDSISVTLTFENAGEVTLTMPVADLQGGGADHSGHGGH
;
A
#
# COMPACT_ATOMS: atom_id res chain seq x y z
N MET A 1 32.17 -47.29 56.28
CA MET A 1 32.66 -47.36 54.90
C MET A 1 31.41 -47.36 54.04
N GLU A 2 30.84 -46.18 53.81
CA GLU A 2 31.17 -45.19 52.75
C GLU A 2 30.03 -45.28 51.71
N THR A 3 29.12 -44.29 51.74
CA THR A 3 28.95 -43.20 50.74
C THR A 3 28.33 -43.71 49.43
N ASP A 4 27.09 -43.36 49.12
CA ASP A 4 26.79 -42.15 48.34
C ASP A 4 25.31 -42.00 47.96
N MET A 5 24.95 -40.73 47.90
CA MET A 5 23.66 -40.10 47.61
C MET A 5 23.47 -39.95 46.10
N ILE A 6 22.29 -40.25 45.52
CA ILE A 6 21.81 -39.57 44.30
C ILE A 6 20.27 -39.46 44.33
N ILE A 7 19.87 -38.20 44.20
CA ILE A 7 18.54 -37.59 44.14
C ILE A 7 17.81 -37.99 42.84
N LYS A 8 16.50 -38.26 42.90
CA LYS A 8 15.60 -38.15 41.74
C LYS A 8 14.39 -37.29 42.08
N THR A 9 14.44 -36.10 41.50
CA THR A 9 13.54 -34.95 41.62
C THR A 9 12.16 -35.24 41.03
N ASN A 10 11.11 -34.86 41.76
CA ASN A 10 9.72 -34.81 41.28
C ASN A 10 9.56 -33.66 40.27
N LEU A 11 9.06 -33.98 39.07
CA LEU A 11 8.73 -32.99 38.04
C LEU A 11 7.21 -32.79 38.00
N THR A 12 6.72 -31.77 38.70
CA THR A 12 5.36 -31.22 38.54
C THR A 12 5.33 -30.35 37.28
N ALA A 13 4.65 -30.81 36.23
CA ALA A 13 4.40 -30.03 35.03
C ALA A 13 3.20 -29.09 35.25
N LEU A 14 3.45 -27.78 35.29
CA LEU A 14 2.42 -26.73 35.27
C LEU A 14 2.18 -26.33 33.81
N ALA A 15 1.05 -26.74 33.23
CA ALA A 15 0.63 -26.29 31.91
C ALA A 15 0.02 -24.89 32.00
N ALA A 16 0.75 -23.87 31.54
CA ALA A 16 0.24 -22.52 31.40
C ALA A 16 -0.60 -22.42 30.12
N VAL A 17 -1.92 -22.33 30.27
CA VAL A 17 -2.85 -21.98 29.19
C VAL A 17 -2.74 -20.47 28.98
N ILE A 18 -2.05 -20.05 27.91
CA ILE A 18 -2.05 -18.67 27.45
C ILE A 18 -3.36 -18.45 26.71
N ALA A 19 -4.33 -17.82 27.38
CA ALA A 19 -5.52 -17.30 26.72
C ALA A 19 -5.11 -16.09 25.87
N LEU A 20 -5.01 -16.28 24.56
CA LEU A 20 -4.90 -15.18 23.59
C LEU A 20 -6.27 -14.48 23.54
N THR A 21 -6.45 -13.44 24.34
CA THR A 21 -7.58 -12.52 24.20
C THR A 21 -7.34 -11.68 22.95
N GLY A 22 -7.90 -12.09 21.81
CA GLY A 22 -8.01 -11.20 20.64
C GLY A 22 -8.83 -9.99 21.03
N GLY A 23 -8.24 -8.80 20.96
CA GLY A 23 -8.95 -7.56 21.25
C GLY A 23 -10.10 -7.39 20.25
N ALA A 24 -11.31 -7.12 20.75
CA ALA A 24 -12.38 -6.64 19.89
C ALA A 24 -11.96 -5.25 19.38
N ASN A 25 -11.62 -5.14 18.09
CA ASN A 25 -11.25 -3.87 17.47
C ASN A 25 -12.52 -3.03 17.27
N ALA A 26 -12.77 -2.12 18.21
CA ALA A 26 -13.95 -1.24 18.20
C ALA A 26 -13.72 0.08 17.44
N HIS A 27 -12.52 0.30 16.89
CA HIS A 27 -12.16 1.55 16.23
C HIS A 27 -12.25 1.40 14.71
N ALA A 28 -12.57 2.49 14.02
CA ALA A 28 -12.42 2.52 12.57
C ALA A 28 -10.93 2.48 12.19
N THR A 29 -10.65 1.81 11.08
CA THR A 29 -9.30 1.66 10.54
C THR A 29 -9.26 2.08 9.07
N LEU A 30 -8.08 2.38 8.55
CA LEU A 30 -7.89 2.39 7.11
C LEU A 30 -7.59 0.96 6.64
N GLU A 31 -8.02 0.63 5.42
CA GLU A 31 -7.60 -0.62 4.76
C GLU A 31 -6.13 -0.54 4.31
N GLN A 32 -5.67 0.67 3.97
CA GLN A 32 -4.30 0.92 3.55
C GLN A 32 -3.45 1.34 4.74
N ASP A 33 -2.34 0.66 4.95
CA ASP A 33 -1.36 1.02 5.98
C ASP A 33 -0.32 2.03 5.47
N THR A 34 -0.17 2.17 4.15
CA THR A 34 0.81 3.07 3.53
C THR A 34 0.28 3.85 2.33
N ALA A 35 0.90 4.99 2.00
CA ALA A 35 0.66 5.71 0.76
C ALA A 35 1.93 6.38 0.21
N LEU A 36 2.11 6.32 -1.12
CA LEU A 36 3.23 6.95 -1.82
C LEU A 36 3.06 8.47 -1.91
N ILE A 37 4.11 9.20 -1.53
CA ILE A 37 4.20 10.65 -1.68
C ILE A 37 4.15 11.04 -3.16
N GLY A 38 3.36 12.06 -3.49
CA GLY A 38 3.17 12.51 -4.88
C GLY A 38 2.26 11.62 -5.73
N ALA A 39 1.81 10.47 -5.23
CA ALA A 39 0.95 9.56 -5.96
C ALA A 39 -0.54 9.79 -5.65
N THR A 40 -1.38 9.41 -6.61
CA THR A 40 -2.81 9.23 -6.34
C THR A 40 -3.05 7.86 -5.72
N THR A 41 -3.78 7.83 -4.62
CA THR A 41 -4.17 6.60 -3.93
C THR A 41 -5.68 6.58 -3.59
N LYS A 42 -6.18 5.39 -3.30
CA LYS A 42 -7.50 5.16 -2.73
C LYS A 42 -7.33 4.97 -1.22
N ILE A 43 -8.18 5.62 -0.44
CA ILE A 43 -8.28 5.48 1.01
C ILE A 43 -9.64 4.87 1.33
N THR A 44 -9.66 3.78 2.08
CA THR A 44 -10.88 3.10 2.50
C THR A 44 -10.96 3.09 4.02
N LEU A 45 -11.89 3.85 4.59
CA LEU A 45 -12.22 3.76 6.00
C LEU A 45 -13.15 2.57 6.23
N ARG A 46 -12.76 1.65 7.10
CA ARG A 46 -13.58 0.55 7.59
C ARG A 46 -14.22 0.94 8.92
N VAL A 47 -15.55 0.93 8.98
CA VAL A 47 -16.33 1.13 10.20
C VAL A 47 -16.84 -0.23 10.67
N PRO A 48 -16.40 -0.73 11.85
CA PRO A 48 -16.57 -2.14 12.22
C PRO A 48 -17.98 -2.51 12.70
N HIS A 49 -18.72 -1.56 13.26
CA HIS A 49 -20.03 -1.76 13.87
C HIS A 49 -20.72 -0.41 14.10
N GLY A 50 -21.90 -0.44 14.71
CA GLY A 50 -22.70 0.73 15.13
C GLY A 50 -22.16 1.40 16.39
N CYS A 51 -22.83 2.44 16.88
CA CYS A 51 -22.43 3.10 18.13
C CYS A 51 -23.25 2.53 19.27
N ASN A 52 -22.61 1.88 20.25
CA ASN A 52 -23.28 1.36 21.44
C ASN A 52 -24.50 0.45 21.14
N GLY A 53 -24.45 -0.37 20.07
CA GLY A 53 -25.59 -1.21 19.67
C GLY A 53 -26.57 -0.58 18.68
N GLU A 54 -26.40 0.71 18.36
CA GLU A 54 -27.28 1.43 17.43
C GLU A 54 -26.67 1.55 16.03
N ALA A 55 -27.52 1.49 15.01
CA ALA A 55 -27.07 1.58 13.63
C ALA A 55 -26.39 2.92 13.31
N THR A 56 -25.34 2.86 12.49
CA THR A 56 -24.68 4.05 11.96
C THR A 56 -25.54 4.69 10.87
N ASN A 57 -25.81 5.98 11.03
CA ASN A 57 -26.57 6.75 10.05
C ASN A 57 -25.72 7.77 9.29
N ALA A 58 -24.57 8.19 9.84
CA ALA A 58 -23.62 9.02 9.12
C ALA A 58 -22.17 8.67 9.43
N VAL A 59 -21.32 8.83 8.44
CA VAL A 59 -19.86 8.74 8.55
C VAL A 59 -19.27 9.97 7.88
N ARG A 60 -18.42 10.68 8.62
CA ARG A 60 -17.69 11.85 8.14
C ARG A 60 -16.20 11.58 8.21
N ILE A 61 -15.48 11.89 7.13
CA ILE A 61 -14.01 11.86 7.07
C ILE A 61 -13.54 13.29 6.84
N GLU A 62 -12.67 13.78 7.72
CA GLU A 62 -11.91 15.01 7.52
C GLU A 62 -10.70 14.72 6.62
N ILE A 63 -10.46 15.60 5.65
CA ILE A 63 -9.34 15.48 4.73
C ILE A 63 -8.13 16.22 5.31
N PRO A 64 -7.02 15.53 5.60
CA PRO A 64 -5.84 16.16 6.18
C PRO A 64 -5.17 17.13 5.20
N ASP A 65 -4.34 18.01 5.73
CA ASP A 65 -3.36 18.73 4.92
C ASP A 65 -2.38 17.74 4.28
N GLY A 66 -1.95 18.02 3.05
CA GLY A 66 -1.16 17.07 2.28
C GLY A 66 -1.98 16.08 1.46
N PHE A 67 -3.30 16.00 1.61
CA PHE A 67 -4.16 15.19 0.74
C PHE A 67 -5.11 16.06 -0.08
N TYR A 68 -5.02 15.98 -1.40
CA TYR A 68 -5.71 16.90 -2.31
C TYR A 68 -6.39 16.18 -3.49
N ALA A 69 -7.13 16.94 -4.31
CA ALA A 69 -7.89 16.42 -5.45
C ALA A 69 -8.85 15.27 -5.09
N VAL A 70 -9.43 15.33 -3.89
CA VAL A 70 -10.25 14.27 -3.31
C VAL A 70 -11.56 14.07 -4.06
N LYS A 71 -11.87 12.81 -4.35
CA LYS A 71 -13.11 12.34 -4.97
C LYS A 71 -13.68 11.19 -4.15
N PRO A 72 -14.81 11.37 -3.46
CA PRO A 72 -15.45 10.30 -2.74
C PRO A 72 -16.20 9.33 -3.66
N MET A 73 -16.29 8.06 -3.25
CA MET A 73 -17.05 7.05 -3.95
C MET A 73 -18.54 7.11 -3.55
N PRO A 74 -19.47 7.30 -4.51
CA PRO A 74 -20.90 7.14 -4.25
C PRO A 74 -21.21 5.76 -3.69
N LYS A 75 -22.13 5.70 -2.73
CA LYS A 75 -22.49 4.46 -2.03
C LYS A 75 -24.01 4.29 -2.04
N ALA A 76 -24.47 3.15 -2.55
CA ALA A 76 -25.91 2.87 -2.64
C ALA A 76 -26.55 2.89 -1.24
N GLY A 77 -27.72 3.53 -1.12
CA GLY A 77 -28.41 3.69 0.16
C GLY A 77 -27.88 4.81 1.05
N TRP A 78 -26.82 5.52 0.66
CA TRP A 78 -26.27 6.66 1.40
C TRP A 78 -26.35 7.94 0.57
N THR A 79 -26.62 9.06 1.24
CA THR A 79 -26.49 10.39 0.65
C THR A 79 -25.06 10.87 0.82
N LEU A 80 -24.39 11.17 -0.29
CA LEU A 80 -23.02 11.67 -0.30
C LEU A 80 -22.98 13.19 -0.44
N THR A 81 -22.32 13.87 0.50
CA THR A 81 -22.06 15.31 0.44
C THR A 81 -20.58 15.59 0.73
N THR A 82 -20.08 16.71 0.19
CA THR A 82 -18.71 17.18 0.41
C THR A 82 -18.71 18.62 0.87
N GLN A 83 -17.82 18.95 1.80
CA GLN A 83 -17.50 20.32 2.15
C GLN A 83 -16.20 20.72 1.48
N THR A 84 -16.20 21.84 0.77
CA THR A 84 -15.03 22.41 0.08
C THR A 84 -14.48 23.57 0.88
N GLY A 85 -13.17 23.75 0.88
CA GLY A 85 -12.48 24.85 1.53
C GLY A 85 -11.06 25.02 1.01
N PRO A 86 -10.37 26.09 1.45
CA PRO A 86 -9.01 26.36 1.02
C PRO A 86 -8.04 25.27 1.48
N TYR A 87 -7.00 25.03 0.68
CA TYR A 87 -5.84 24.27 1.10
C TYR A 87 -4.87 25.16 1.89
N ALA A 88 -4.08 24.57 2.80
CA ALA A 88 -3.03 25.29 3.53
C ALA A 88 -1.96 25.85 2.58
N GLU A 89 -1.64 25.11 1.52
CA GLU A 89 -0.78 25.52 0.41
C GLU A 89 -1.43 25.14 -0.92
N PRO A 90 -1.14 25.86 -2.03
CA PRO A 90 -1.61 25.46 -3.34
C PRO A 90 -0.93 24.16 -3.81
N TYR A 91 -1.69 23.34 -4.54
CA TYR A 91 -1.19 22.13 -5.20
C TYR A 91 -1.22 22.28 -6.71
N ASP A 92 -0.22 21.75 -7.40
CA ASP A 92 -0.31 21.54 -8.86
C ASP A 92 -0.96 20.19 -9.15
N ASN A 93 -1.98 20.19 -10.00
CA ASN A 93 -2.64 18.99 -10.46
C ASN A 93 -2.64 18.96 -11.99
N HIS A 94 -1.59 18.38 -12.56
CA HIS A 94 -1.36 18.31 -14.01
C HIS A 94 -1.31 19.70 -14.68
N GLY A 95 -0.53 20.63 -14.11
CA GLY A 95 -0.37 22.00 -14.63
C GLY A 95 -1.53 22.95 -14.26
N ARG A 96 -2.47 22.51 -13.42
CA ARG A 96 -3.52 23.35 -12.86
C ARG A 96 -3.28 23.55 -11.38
N GLU A 97 -3.04 24.79 -11.00
CA GLU A 97 -3.01 25.20 -9.60
C GLU A 97 -4.39 25.01 -8.95
N MET A 98 -4.39 24.38 -7.77
CA MET A 98 -5.54 24.18 -6.92
C MET A 98 -5.28 24.86 -5.58
N THR A 99 -6.07 25.88 -5.27
CA THR A 99 -6.02 26.62 -3.99
C THR A 99 -7.09 26.17 -2.99
N GLU A 100 -8.09 25.43 -3.46
CA GLU A 100 -9.18 24.89 -2.65
C GLU A 100 -9.63 23.52 -3.18
N GLY A 101 -10.32 22.76 -2.33
CA GLY A 101 -10.91 21.48 -2.67
C GLY A 101 -11.66 20.85 -1.50
N VAL A 102 -12.02 19.58 -1.63
CA VAL A 102 -12.79 18.87 -0.60
C VAL A 102 -11.95 18.77 0.69
N ARG A 103 -12.53 19.25 1.79
CA ARG A 103 -11.97 19.23 3.15
C ARG A 103 -12.70 18.26 4.08
N ALA A 104 -13.93 17.88 3.74
CA ALA A 104 -14.61 16.79 4.40
C ALA A 104 -15.57 16.06 3.45
N VAL A 105 -15.70 14.76 3.66
CA VAL A 105 -16.65 13.89 2.97
C VAL A 105 -17.63 13.33 3.98
N ILE A 106 -18.92 13.35 3.66
CA ILE A 106 -19.97 12.88 4.55
C ILE A 106 -20.88 11.93 3.76
N TRP A 107 -21.01 10.69 4.24
CA TRP A 107 -22.10 9.80 3.87
C TRP A 107 -23.15 9.83 4.97
N SER A 108 -24.41 10.07 4.64
CA SER A 108 -25.50 10.18 5.61
C SER A 108 -26.77 9.47 5.16
N GLY A 109 -27.69 9.26 6.10
CA GLY A 109 -28.96 8.54 5.86
C GLY A 109 -28.78 7.04 5.67
N GLY A 110 -27.62 6.49 6.04
CA GLY A 110 -27.38 5.06 6.02
C GLY A 110 -28.00 4.32 7.20
N ASP A 111 -27.85 3.01 7.18
CA ASP A 111 -28.38 2.10 8.21
C ASP A 111 -27.43 0.91 8.37
N LEU A 112 -26.21 1.18 8.85
CA LEU A 112 -25.25 0.11 9.16
C LEU A 112 -25.55 -0.44 10.56
N ALA A 113 -26.19 -1.60 10.61
CA ALA A 113 -26.49 -2.29 11.86
C ALA A 113 -25.22 -2.65 12.66
N ASP A 114 -25.38 -2.79 13.98
CA ASP A 114 -24.26 -2.98 14.90
C ASP A 114 -23.50 -4.31 14.70
N ASP A 115 -24.16 -5.32 14.15
CA ASP A 115 -23.60 -6.63 13.83
C ASP A 115 -22.89 -6.69 12.46
N HIS A 116 -22.85 -5.57 11.74
CA HIS A 116 -22.25 -5.46 10.42
C HIS A 116 -21.14 -4.40 10.41
N TYR A 117 -20.13 -4.64 9.58
CA TYR A 117 -19.14 -3.63 9.22
C TYR A 117 -19.44 -3.07 7.82
N ASP A 118 -18.89 -1.91 7.52
CA ASP A 118 -18.96 -1.32 6.18
C ASP A 118 -17.73 -0.47 5.85
N GLU A 119 -17.60 -0.12 4.58
CA GLU A 119 -16.48 0.64 4.04
C GLU A 119 -16.92 1.93 3.34
N PHE A 120 -16.11 2.96 3.54
CA PHE A 120 -16.30 4.32 3.02
C PHE A 120 -15.02 4.76 2.31
N THR A 121 -15.11 4.90 0.98
CA THR A 121 -13.94 5.06 0.10
C THR A 121 -13.82 6.48 -0.44
N ILE A 122 -12.61 7.03 -0.41
CA ILE A 122 -12.21 8.22 -1.16
C ILE A 122 -10.99 7.92 -2.04
N ARG A 123 -10.83 8.66 -3.15
CA ARG A 123 -9.59 8.72 -3.94
C ARG A 123 -9.02 10.13 -3.84
N GLY A 124 -7.71 10.27 -3.71
CA GLY A 124 -7.03 11.56 -3.71
C GLY A 124 -5.53 11.41 -3.89
N SER A 125 -4.82 12.53 -3.95
CA SER A 125 -3.37 12.54 -4.14
C SER A 125 -2.66 12.96 -2.86
N VAL A 126 -1.56 12.27 -2.54
CA VAL A 126 -0.62 12.70 -1.50
C VAL A 126 0.25 13.81 -2.10
N GLY A 127 0.37 14.93 -1.40
CA GLY A 127 1.15 16.08 -1.81
C GLY A 127 2.63 15.72 -1.97
N PRO A 128 3.35 16.33 -2.92
CA PRO A 128 4.76 16.01 -3.17
C PRO A 128 5.73 16.54 -2.11
N LYS A 129 5.27 17.44 -1.21
CA LYS A 129 6.07 18.05 -0.14
C LYS A 129 5.93 17.32 1.21
N MET A 130 5.33 16.13 1.21
CA MET A 130 5.18 15.33 2.42
C MET A 130 6.47 14.57 2.73
N SER A 131 6.67 14.19 3.99
CA SER A 131 7.88 13.47 4.40
C SER A 131 7.63 11.97 4.53
N ALA A 132 8.58 11.15 4.07
CA ALA A 132 8.54 9.71 4.29
C ALA A 132 8.63 9.36 5.80
N GLY A 133 7.97 8.29 6.21
CA GLY A 133 7.82 7.86 7.61
C GLY A 133 6.80 8.70 8.41
N GLN A 134 6.22 9.75 7.82
CA GLN A 134 5.18 10.54 8.47
C GLN A 134 3.85 9.78 8.47
N ALA A 135 3.16 9.73 9.61
CA ALA A 135 1.76 9.29 9.65
C ALA A 135 0.83 10.38 9.09
N MET A 136 -0.02 10.01 8.13
CA MET A 136 -1.13 10.83 7.64
C MET A 136 -2.42 10.31 8.27
N PHE A 137 -3.02 11.12 9.15
CA PHE A 137 -4.26 10.80 9.84
C PHE A 137 -5.47 11.25 9.02
N PHE A 138 -6.53 10.45 9.03
CA PHE A 138 -7.83 10.74 8.44
C PHE A 138 -8.89 10.76 9.55
N PRO A 139 -9.01 11.86 10.31
CA PRO A 139 -9.97 11.95 11.40
C PRO A 139 -11.39 11.61 10.91
N ALA A 140 -12.07 10.75 11.65
CA ALA A 140 -13.37 10.23 11.25
C ALA A 140 -14.38 10.28 12.40
N VAL A 141 -15.62 10.67 12.07
CA VAL A 141 -16.73 10.70 13.01
C VAL A 141 -17.86 9.83 12.49
N GLN A 142 -18.26 8.87 13.31
CA GLN A 142 -19.44 8.04 13.15
C GLN A 142 -20.60 8.65 13.95
N THR A 143 -21.76 8.76 13.34
CA THR A 143 -22.99 9.21 14.00
C THR A 143 -24.05 8.12 13.91
N CYS A 144 -24.66 7.82 15.06
CA CYS A 144 -25.78 6.91 15.24
C CYS A 144 -26.98 7.67 15.82
N ALA A 145 -28.10 6.99 16.06
CA ALA A 145 -29.34 7.63 16.49
C ALA A 145 -29.19 8.46 17.79
N ASN A 146 -28.49 7.93 18.79
CA ASN A 146 -28.30 8.55 20.11
C ASN A 146 -26.83 8.55 20.56
N GLY A 147 -25.88 8.43 19.63
CA GLY A 147 -24.46 8.31 19.95
C GLY A 147 -23.54 8.72 18.82
N THR A 148 -22.28 8.92 19.18
CA THR A 148 -21.19 9.19 18.23
C THR A 148 -19.96 8.40 18.65
N ALA A 149 -19.22 7.87 17.67
CA ALA A 149 -17.83 7.47 17.85
C ALA A 149 -16.95 8.47 17.11
N ASP A 150 -15.94 8.98 17.79
CA ASP A 150 -15.14 10.11 17.32
C ASP A 150 -13.67 9.73 17.27
N TRP A 151 -13.20 9.22 16.12
CA TRP A 151 -11.80 8.82 15.90
C TRP A 151 -11.01 9.98 15.32
N THR A 152 -10.72 10.99 16.15
CA THR A 152 -10.07 12.24 15.73
C THR A 152 -8.73 12.53 16.39
N ASP A 153 -8.26 11.70 17.33
CA ASP A 153 -6.96 11.92 17.96
C ASP A 153 -5.81 11.64 16.98
N THR A 154 -5.05 12.68 16.62
CA THR A 154 -3.91 12.61 15.69
C THR A 154 -2.56 12.67 16.40
N SER A 155 -2.49 12.35 17.71
CA SER A 155 -1.24 12.38 18.48
C SER A 155 -0.25 11.28 18.07
N GLY A 156 -0.73 10.24 17.39
CA GLY A 156 0.04 9.05 17.05
C GLY A 156 0.21 8.05 18.20
N SER A 157 -0.34 8.35 19.38
CA SER A 157 -0.37 7.39 20.49
C SER A 157 -1.39 6.29 20.21
N ARG A 158 -1.02 5.03 20.48
CA ARG A 158 -1.93 3.89 20.42
C ARG A 158 -2.79 3.71 21.68
N ASP A 159 -2.43 4.42 22.77
CA ASP A 159 -3.06 4.28 24.09
C ASP A 159 -4.15 5.34 24.34
N VAL A 160 -4.56 6.07 23.31
CA VAL A 160 -5.67 7.03 23.40
C VAL A 160 -7.01 6.31 23.16
N PRO A 161 -8.11 6.76 23.77
CA PRO A 161 -9.41 6.10 23.64
C PRO A 161 -9.95 6.11 22.20
N ASN A 162 -9.51 7.05 21.37
CA ASN A 162 -10.17 7.35 20.12
C ASN A 162 -9.18 7.81 19.02
N PRO A 163 -8.18 6.97 18.69
CA PRO A 163 -7.15 7.30 17.72
C PRO A 163 -7.77 7.49 16.34
N ALA A 164 -7.36 8.53 15.64
CA ALA A 164 -7.71 8.69 14.24
C ALA A 164 -7.05 7.59 13.39
N PRO A 165 -7.77 7.04 12.41
CA PRO A 165 -7.21 6.08 11.49
C PRO A 165 -6.14 6.78 10.64
N SER A 166 -5.04 6.09 10.37
CA SER A 166 -3.87 6.68 9.71
C SER A 166 -3.15 5.65 8.85
N LEU A 167 -2.30 6.18 7.98
CA LEU A 167 -1.36 5.41 7.17
C LEU A 167 0.02 6.07 7.22
N GLU A 168 1.06 5.30 6.96
CA GLU A 168 2.43 5.80 6.83
C GLU A 168 2.68 6.29 5.41
N LEU A 169 3.27 7.49 5.28
CA LEU A 169 3.72 8.00 4.00
C LEU A 169 5.07 7.40 3.66
N ILE A 170 5.17 6.80 2.48
CA ILE A 170 6.40 6.24 1.95
C ILE A 170 6.90 7.12 0.80
N ALA A 171 8.22 7.26 0.69
CA ALA A 171 8.84 8.08 -0.34
C ALA A 171 8.34 7.65 -1.72
N GLY A 172 7.74 8.60 -2.45
CA GLY A 172 7.50 8.45 -3.88
C GLY A 172 8.75 8.89 -4.64
N ALA A 173 8.87 8.50 -5.91
CA ALA A 173 10.06 8.73 -6.74
C ALA A 173 10.49 10.22 -6.91
N ALA A 174 9.72 11.18 -6.39
CA ALA A 174 10.00 12.61 -6.46
C ALA A 174 10.78 13.18 -5.25
N ASP A 175 10.94 12.43 -4.15
CA ASP A 175 11.62 12.91 -2.93
C ASP A 175 12.84 12.06 -2.56
N LEU A 176 13.93 12.23 -3.30
CA LEU A 176 15.27 11.87 -2.84
C LEU A 176 16.13 13.12 -2.66
N GLY A 177 15.65 14.02 -1.77
CA GLY A 177 16.43 15.08 -1.18
C GLY A 177 16.74 14.78 0.29
N HIS A 178 17.96 14.32 0.57
CA HIS A 178 18.62 14.30 1.88
C HIS A 178 18.07 13.39 3.01
N GLY A 179 18.56 12.14 3.01
CA GLY A 179 19.17 11.44 4.15
C GLY A 179 18.43 11.33 5.49
N HIS A 180 18.10 10.10 5.90
CA HIS A 180 18.69 9.39 7.05
C HIS A 180 18.23 7.92 7.04
N ALA A 181 19.08 7.03 7.55
CA ALA A 181 19.15 5.60 7.21
C ALA A 181 18.10 4.67 7.86
N SER A 182 17.73 3.63 7.10
CA SER A 182 17.38 2.23 7.45
C SER A 182 16.19 1.78 6.59
N THR A 183 16.24 0.78 5.71
CA THR A 183 17.08 -0.43 5.57
C THR A 183 17.59 -0.49 4.13
N ASP A 184 18.86 -0.84 3.94
CA ASP A 184 19.49 -0.98 2.62
C ASP A 184 18.72 -1.95 1.72
N MET A 185 17.89 -1.40 0.82
CA MET A 185 17.78 -1.89 -0.54
C MET A 185 18.58 -0.88 -1.38
N THR A 186 19.90 -1.02 -1.37
CA THR A 186 20.78 -0.19 -2.20
C THR A 186 20.33 -0.32 -3.65
N ALA A 187 20.11 0.81 -4.33
CA ALA A 187 19.88 0.81 -5.76
C ALA A 187 20.99 0.00 -6.43
N THR A 188 20.61 -0.94 -7.30
CA THR A 188 21.57 -1.75 -8.04
C THR A 188 22.01 -0.94 -9.25
N THR A 189 23.31 -0.68 -9.34
CA THR A 189 23.91 0.05 -10.47
C THR A 189 24.39 -0.92 -11.53
N LEU A 190 24.01 -0.67 -12.79
CA LEU A 190 24.52 -1.35 -13.98
C LEU A 190 24.99 -0.30 -14.98
N GLY A 191 26.30 -0.05 -15.04
CA GLY A 191 26.83 1.07 -15.82
C GLY A 191 26.25 2.39 -15.33
N ASP A 192 25.59 3.13 -16.22
CA ASP A 192 24.93 4.40 -15.91
C ASP A 192 23.47 4.25 -15.45
N LEU A 193 22.96 3.02 -15.35
CA LEU A 193 21.60 2.74 -14.89
C LEU A 193 21.57 2.48 -13.39
N GLU A 194 20.65 3.13 -12.69
CA GLU A 194 20.33 2.88 -11.29
C GLU A 194 18.94 2.25 -11.19
N ILE A 195 18.86 1.07 -10.58
CA ILE A 195 17.61 0.31 -10.45
C ILE A 195 17.26 0.22 -8.97
N ALA A 196 16.12 0.79 -8.59
CA ALA A 196 15.71 0.95 -7.20
C ALA A 196 14.35 0.32 -6.91
N ALA A 197 14.18 -0.08 -5.65
CA ALA A 197 12.93 -0.60 -5.08
C ALA A 197 12.24 -1.68 -5.93
N PRO A 198 12.94 -2.74 -6.38
CA PRO A 198 12.28 -3.84 -7.07
C PRO A 198 11.31 -4.55 -6.12
N PHE A 199 10.11 -4.88 -6.59
CA PHE A 199 9.21 -5.80 -5.89
C PHE A 199 8.27 -6.52 -6.88
N ALA A 200 7.84 -7.72 -6.53
CA ALA A 200 6.81 -8.48 -7.23
C ALA A 200 5.54 -8.51 -6.39
N ARG A 201 4.38 -8.61 -7.03
CA ARG A 201 3.11 -8.81 -6.32
C ARG A 201 2.90 -10.30 -6.03
N ALA A 202 2.50 -10.61 -4.81
CA ALA A 202 2.08 -11.94 -4.41
C ALA A 202 0.91 -12.40 -5.28
N THR A 203 0.66 -13.70 -5.29
CA THR A 203 -0.39 -14.32 -6.09
C THR A 203 -1.24 -15.26 -5.26
N LEU A 204 -2.54 -15.34 -5.57
CA LEU A 204 -3.38 -16.39 -5.00
C LEU A 204 -2.96 -17.76 -5.54
N PRO A 205 -3.27 -18.85 -4.83
CA PRO A 205 -3.05 -20.20 -5.34
C PRO A 205 -3.66 -20.37 -6.75
N ASN A 206 -2.90 -21.01 -7.65
CA ASN A 206 -3.27 -21.29 -9.06
C ASN A 206 -3.37 -20.06 -9.99
N GLN A 207 -2.88 -18.87 -9.59
CA GLN A 207 -2.76 -17.75 -10.52
C GLN A 207 -1.59 -17.97 -11.47
N PRO A 208 -1.80 -17.90 -12.80
CA PRO A 208 -0.75 -18.21 -13.77
C PRO A 208 0.21 -17.03 -14.02
N VAL A 209 -0.07 -15.85 -13.45
CA VAL A 209 0.63 -14.61 -13.77
C VAL A 209 0.84 -13.71 -12.55
N ALA A 210 1.88 -12.87 -12.58
CA ALA A 210 2.16 -11.83 -11.58
C ALA A 210 2.76 -10.57 -12.22
N GLY A 211 2.76 -9.46 -11.48
CA GLY A 211 3.40 -8.20 -11.88
C GLY A 211 4.63 -7.89 -11.05
N GLY A 212 5.69 -7.40 -11.70
CA GLY A 212 6.92 -6.88 -11.11
C GLY A 212 7.11 -5.40 -11.41
N PHE A 213 7.65 -4.69 -10.43
CA PHE A 213 7.69 -3.25 -10.36
C PHE A 213 9.05 -2.79 -9.83
N MET A 214 9.50 -1.62 -10.26
CA MET A 214 10.77 -1.01 -9.90
C MET A 214 10.86 0.40 -10.49
N THR A 215 11.88 1.14 -10.08
CA THR A 215 12.25 2.40 -10.72
C THR A 215 13.61 2.25 -11.39
N ILE A 216 13.74 2.73 -12.62
CA ILE A 216 14.99 2.72 -13.39
C ILE A 216 15.35 4.15 -13.74
N THR A 217 16.50 4.62 -13.28
CA THR A 217 17.05 5.95 -13.61
C THR A 217 18.25 5.77 -14.53
N ASN A 218 18.28 6.48 -15.66
CA ASN A 218 19.44 6.52 -16.53
C ASN A 218 20.22 7.82 -16.28
N THR A 219 21.39 7.68 -15.64
CA THR A 219 22.29 8.81 -15.33
C THR A 219 23.29 9.10 -16.45
N GLY A 220 23.25 8.30 -17.53
CA GLY A 220 24.18 8.36 -18.66
C GLY A 220 23.79 9.40 -19.69
N GLN A 221 24.62 9.53 -20.73
CA GLN A 221 24.42 10.50 -21.83
C GLN A 221 23.77 9.90 -23.08
N ALA A 222 23.48 8.60 -23.07
CA ALA A 222 22.81 7.88 -24.15
C ALA A 222 21.57 7.17 -23.60
N ASP A 223 20.56 7.00 -24.44
CA ASP A 223 19.39 6.20 -24.10
C ASP A 223 19.77 4.73 -23.93
N ASP A 224 19.01 4.02 -23.11
CA ASP A 224 19.02 2.56 -23.08
C ASP A 224 17.61 2.00 -23.26
N VAL A 225 17.49 0.70 -23.45
CA VAL A 225 16.21 0.00 -23.61
C VAL A 225 16.24 -1.25 -22.76
N LEU A 226 15.28 -1.39 -21.85
CA LEU A 226 15.01 -2.66 -21.18
C LEU A 226 14.32 -3.58 -22.19
N ILE A 227 15.01 -4.63 -22.63
CA ILE A 227 14.55 -5.50 -23.72
C ILE A 227 14.14 -6.90 -23.24
N GLY A 228 14.40 -7.24 -21.98
CA GLY A 228 14.03 -8.55 -21.46
C GLY A 228 14.07 -8.66 -19.95
N ALA A 229 13.37 -9.67 -19.44
CA ALA A 229 13.46 -10.13 -18.08
C ALA A 229 13.38 -11.67 -18.04
N ALA A 230 13.99 -12.30 -17.03
CA ALA A 230 13.95 -13.74 -16.83
C ALA A 230 14.02 -14.10 -15.33
N SER A 231 13.35 -15.18 -14.96
CA SER A 231 13.41 -15.76 -13.62
C SER A 231 13.05 -17.23 -13.66
N SER A 232 13.60 -18.03 -12.77
CA SER A 232 13.28 -19.47 -12.67
C SER A 232 11.85 -19.74 -12.19
N VAL A 233 11.17 -18.74 -11.62
CA VAL A 233 9.80 -18.89 -11.09
C VAL A 233 8.71 -18.73 -12.16
N ALA A 234 9.07 -18.30 -13.37
CA ALA A 234 8.14 -18.05 -14.48
C ALA A 234 8.64 -18.72 -15.77
N GLY A 235 7.73 -19.29 -16.56
CA GLY A 235 8.08 -19.89 -17.85
C GLY A 235 8.52 -18.85 -18.89
N ARG A 236 7.99 -17.63 -18.80
CA ARG A 236 8.43 -16.47 -19.58
C ARG A 236 8.11 -15.17 -18.86
N MET A 237 8.83 -14.11 -19.18
CA MET A 237 8.54 -12.77 -18.66
C MET A 237 8.51 -11.77 -19.81
N GLU A 238 7.58 -10.82 -19.72
CA GLU A 238 7.30 -9.84 -20.76
C GLU A 238 7.28 -8.44 -20.15
N ILE A 239 7.57 -7.41 -20.94
CA ILE A 239 7.47 -6.01 -20.50
C ILE A 239 6.16 -5.45 -21.02
N HIS A 240 5.31 -4.94 -20.14
CA HIS A 240 3.95 -4.53 -20.46
C HIS A 240 3.72 -3.08 -20.07
N GLU A 241 2.76 -2.45 -20.75
CA GLU A 241 2.19 -1.16 -20.36
C GLU A 241 0.67 -1.25 -20.21
N MET A 242 0.11 -0.34 -19.43
CA MET A 242 -1.33 -0.08 -19.42
C MET A 242 -1.58 1.22 -20.19
N ALA A 243 -2.26 1.13 -21.33
CA ALA A 243 -2.60 2.28 -22.16
C ALA A 243 -4.11 2.39 -22.34
N MET A 244 -4.62 3.63 -22.48
CA MET A 244 -6.01 3.85 -22.87
C MET A 244 -6.18 3.55 -24.37
N ASP A 245 -7.12 2.66 -24.68
CA ASP A 245 -7.60 2.43 -26.03
C ASP A 245 -9.09 2.77 -26.07
N GLY A 246 -9.36 4.03 -26.44
CA GLY A 246 -10.66 4.67 -26.22
C GLY A 246 -10.93 4.87 -24.73
N ASP A 247 -12.08 4.39 -24.27
CA ASP A 247 -12.49 4.46 -22.85
C ASP A 247 -12.04 3.23 -22.02
N VAL A 248 -11.24 2.33 -22.61
CA VAL A 248 -10.83 1.07 -21.97
C VAL A 248 -9.32 1.08 -21.73
N MET A 249 -8.92 0.85 -20.49
CA MET A 249 -7.52 0.59 -20.14
C MET A 249 -7.14 -0.82 -20.62
N ARG A 250 -6.21 -0.93 -21.56
CA ARG A 250 -5.71 -2.19 -22.10
C ARG A 250 -4.26 -2.41 -21.70
N MET A 251 -3.97 -3.65 -21.33
CA MET A 251 -2.61 -4.12 -21.13
C MET A 251 -2.02 -4.52 -22.49
N ARG A 252 -0.79 -4.07 -22.77
CA ARG A 252 -0.09 -4.33 -24.03
C ARG A 252 1.36 -4.70 -23.77
N ALA A 253 1.83 -5.78 -24.39
CA ALA A 253 3.24 -6.14 -24.40
C ALA A 253 4.05 -5.15 -25.28
N LEU A 254 5.25 -4.81 -24.82
CA LEU A 254 6.22 -3.97 -25.52
C LEU A 254 7.29 -4.88 -26.16
N ASP A 255 7.02 -5.35 -27.37
CA ASP A 255 7.94 -6.25 -28.10
C ASP A 255 9.29 -5.60 -28.42
N ASP A 256 9.31 -4.28 -28.60
CA ASP A 256 10.52 -3.48 -28.84
C ASP A 256 11.25 -3.08 -27.53
N GLY A 257 10.73 -3.51 -26.37
CA GLY A 257 11.25 -3.15 -25.04
C GLY A 257 10.76 -1.79 -24.52
N LEU A 258 11.25 -1.42 -23.33
CA LEU A 258 10.93 -0.18 -22.65
C LEU A 258 12.14 0.78 -22.70
N ARG A 259 11.99 1.88 -23.43
CA ARG A 259 13.03 2.90 -23.55
C ARG A 259 13.23 3.64 -22.24
N ILE A 260 14.49 3.81 -21.83
CA ILE A 260 14.96 4.55 -20.67
C ILE A 260 15.84 5.71 -21.18
N PRO A 261 15.26 6.88 -21.48
CA PRO A 261 16.02 7.98 -22.07
C PRO A 261 17.13 8.49 -21.16
N SER A 262 18.19 9.04 -21.75
CA SER A 262 19.28 9.68 -21.01
C SER A 262 18.76 10.77 -20.06
N GLY A 263 19.20 10.74 -18.80
CA GLY A 263 18.84 11.71 -17.77
C GLY A 263 17.43 11.56 -17.21
N GLU A 264 16.66 10.57 -17.67
CA GLU A 264 15.28 10.34 -17.26
C GLU A 264 15.14 9.16 -16.30
N THR A 265 14.03 9.17 -15.57
CA THR A 265 13.60 8.09 -14.69
C THR A 265 12.32 7.47 -15.24
N VAL A 266 12.31 6.16 -15.40
CA VAL A 266 11.14 5.37 -15.83
C VAL A 266 10.68 4.50 -14.67
N THR A 267 9.42 4.63 -14.31
CA THR A 267 8.80 3.88 -13.20
C THR A 267 7.90 2.78 -13.73
N LEU A 268 8.19 1.55 -13.30
CA LEU A 268 7.32 0.39 -13.47
C LEU A 268 6.46 0.26 -12.21
N GLN A 269 5.15 0.47 -12.34
CA GLN A 269 4.20 0.54 -11.24
C GLN A 269 2.82 -0.03 -11.62
N PRO A 270 1.98 -0.42 -10.64
CA PRO A 270 0.61 -0.86 -10.92
C PRO A 270 -0.17 0.19 -11.73
N GLY A 271 -0.76 -0.22 -12.84
CA GLY A 271 -1.51 0.67 -13.73
C GLY A 271 -0.66 1.45 -14.74
N GLY A 272 0.66 1.22 -14.81
CA GLY A 272 1.57 1.76 -15.82
C GLY A 272 2.43 0.68 -16.47
N PHE A 273 3.72 0.96 -16.68
CA PHE A 273 4.69 -0.05 -17.10
C PHE A 273 4.88 -1.10 -16.01
N HIS A 274 5.09 -2.36 -16.38
CA HIS A 274 5.39 -3.43 -15.43
C HIS A 274 6.05 -4.62 -16.13
N ILE A 275 6.74 -5.44 -15.35
CA ILE A 275 7.22 -6.74 -15.78
C ILE A 275 6.12 -7.76 -15.52
N MET A 276 5.68 -8.44 -16.56
CA MET A 276 4.66 -9.48 -16.47
C MET A 276 5.35 -10.84 -16.35
N PHE A 277 5.13 -11.53 -15.24
CA PHE A 277 5.51 -12.93 -15.05
C PHE A 277 4.40 -13.80 -15.63
N MET A 278 4.73 -14.69 -16.56
CA MET A 278 3.78 -15.59 -17.20
C MET A 278 4.17 -17.05 -16.96
N ASP A 279 3.16 -17.92 -16.91
CA ASP A 279 3.31 -19.35 -16.66
C ASP A 279 4.10 -19.61 -15.36
N LEU A 280 3.63 -19.02 -14.25
CA LEU A 280 4.24 -19.20 -12.93
C LEU A 280 4.32 -20.69 -12.55
N ALA A 281 5.50 -21.12 -12.09
CA ALA A 281 5.74 -22.49 -11.65
C ALA A 281 5.04 -22.80 -10.31
N GLY A 282 4.69 -21.78 -9.54
CA GLY A 282 4.00 -21.83 -8.26
C GLY A 282 3.61 -20.42 -7.79
N PRO A 283 2.83 -20.30 -6.71
CA PRO A 283 2.42 -18.99 -6.21
C PRO A 283 3.62 -18.18 -5.72
N LEU A 284 3.64 -16.88 -5.99
CA LEU A 284 4.50 -15.92 -5.31
C LEU A 284 3.88 -15.59 -3.95
N VAL A 285 4.58 -15.90 -2.86
CA VAL A 285 4.08 -15.73 -1.49
C VAL A 285 4.67 -14.46 -0.89
N ALA A 286 3.81 -13.65 -0.24
CA ALA A 286 4.25 -12.42 0.41
C ALA A 286 5.35 -12.69 1.46
N GLY A 287 6.37 -11.84 1.48
CA GLY A 287 7.54 -11.99 2.35
C GLY A 287 8.68 -12.82 1.76
N ASP A 288 8.43 -13.57 0.68
CA ASP A 288 9.51 -14.26 -0.05
C ASP A 288 10.32 -13.27 -0.89
N SER A 289 11.43 -13.76 -1.46
CA SER A 289 12.21 -13.03 -2.46
C SER A 289 12.52 -13.93 -3.64
N ILE A 290 12.42 -13.37 -4.84
CA ILE A 290 12.71 -14.05 -6.11
C ILE A 290 13.86 -13.36 -6.84
N SER A 291 14.68 -14.13 -7.53
CA SER A 291 15.75 -13.57 -8.37
C SER A 291 15.21 -13.28 -9.77
N VAL A 292 15.40 -12.06 -10.27
CA VAL A 292 14.99 -11.62 -11.61
C VAL A 292 16.21 -11.05 -12.32
N THR A 293 16.53 -11.58 -13.49
CA THR A 293 17.53 -11.02 -14.39
C THR A 293 16.85 -10.09 -15.38
N LEU A 294 17.33 -8.85 -15.48
CA LEU A 294 16.92 -7.88 -16.49
C LEU A 294 18.00 -7.78 -17.56
N THR A 295 17.59 -7.62 -18.82
CA THR A 295 18.49 -7.46 -19.97
C THR A 295 18.22 -6.10 -20.61
N PHE A 296 19.24 -5.24 -20.61
CA PHE A 296 19.25 -3.95 -21.29
C PHE A 296 20.04 -4.06 -22.59
N GLU A 297 19.62 -3.30 -23.61
CA GLU A 297 20.24 -3.33 -24.94
C GLU A 297 21.72 -2.91 -24.89
N ASN A 298 22.05 -1.88 -24.12
CA ASN A 298 23.40 -1.30 -24.08
C ASN A 298 24.13 -1.63 -22.77
N ALA A 299 23.48 -1.48 -21.62
CA ALA A 299 24.10 -1.73 -20.31
C ALA A 299 24.33 -3.22 -20.00
N GLY A 300 23.66 -4.13 -20.72
CA GLY A 300 23.79 -5.59 -20.54
C GLY A 300 22.84 -6.14 -19.48
N GLU A 301 23.26 -7.20 -18.78
CA GLU A 301 22.40 -7.93 -17.85
C GLU A 301 22.70 -7.63 -16.38
N VAL A 302 21.65 -7.57 -15.57
CA VAL A 302 21.74 -7.44 -14.11
C VAL A 302 20.73 -8.35 -13.44
N THR A 303 21.17 -9.07 -12.40
CA THR A 303 20.28 -9.90 -11.59
C THR A 303 19.95 -9.19 -10.30
N LEU A 304 18.66 -9.04 -10.04
CA LEU A 304 18.09 -8.36 -8.89
C LEU A 304 17.42 -9.37 -7.96
N THR A 305 17.52 -9.12 -6.66
CA THR A 305 16.64 -9.75 -5.66
C THR A 305 15.38 -8.90 -5.56
N MET A 306 14.24 -9.51 -5.88
CA MET A 306 12.94 -8.85 -5.89
C MET A 306 12.07 -9.43 -4.76
N PRO A 307 11.83 -8.69 -3.66
CA PRO A 307 10.88 -9.10 -2.63
C PRO A 307 9.47 -9.23 -3.18
N VAL A 308 8.70 -10.19 -2.65
CA VAL A 308 7.29 -10.39 -2.97
C VAL A 308 6.45 -9.65 -1.94
N ALA A 309 5.78 -8.59 -2.37
CA ALA A 309 4.84 -7.82 -1.58
C ALA A 309 3.45 -8.43 -1.64
N ASP A 310 2.62 -8.23 -0.62
CA ASP A 310 1.26 -8.78 -0.57
C ASP A 310 0.40 -8.32 -1.78
N LEU A 311 -0.60 -9.12 -2.12
CA LEU A 311 -1.63 -8.87 -3.13
C LEU A 311 -2.36 -7.55 -2.86
N GLN A 312 -2.52 -7.20 -1.59
CA GLN A 312 -2.85 -5.85 -1.15
C GLN A 312 -1.54 -5.08 -1.14
N GLY A 313 -1.40 -4.03 -1.95
CA GLY A 313 -0.16 -3.26 -2.00
C GLY A 313 0.26 -2.77 -0.61
N GLY A 314 1.16 -3.55 0.00
CA GLY A 314 1.96 -3.28 1.20
C GLY A 314 1.28 -3.51 2.56
N GLY A 315 1.22 -4.76 3.05
CA GLY A 315 1.03 -5.05 4.48
C GLY A 315 0.28 -6.35 4.79
N ALA A 316 0.98 -7.48 4.87
CA ALA A 316 0.44 -8.69 5.49
C ALA A 316 0.78 -8.70 6.97
N ASP A 317 -0.22 -8.78 7.84
CA ASP A 317 -0.15 -9.75 8.92
C ASP A 317 -1.52 -10.42 9.09
N HIS A 318 -1.77 -11.42 8.24
CA HIS A 318 -2.82 -12.41 8.47
C HIS A 318 -2.18 -13.78 8.63
N SER A 319 -1.57 -13.98 9.79
CA SER A 319 -1.27 -15.31 10.29
C SER A 319 -2.55 -15.99 10.80
N GLY A 320 -3.03 -16.98 10.04
CA GLY A 320 -3.62 -18.21 10.61
C GLY A 320 -5.08 -18.52 10.28
N HIS A 321 -5.28 -19.48 9.36
CA HIS A 321 -6.16 -20.68 9.44
C HIS A 321 -6.64 -21.09 8.04
N GLY A 322 -6.65 -22.36 7.64
CA GLY A 322 -6.39 -23.59 8.36
C GLY A 322 -6.41 -24.81 7.44
N GLY A 323 -6.01 -25.94 7.99
CA GLY A 323 -6.35 -27.24 7.43
C GLY A 323 -7.67 -27.72 8.05
N HIS A 324 -8.59 -28.15 7.19
CA HIS A 324 -9.46 -29.31 7.36
C HIS A 324 -9.93 -29.76 5.98
#